data_AF-A0A7G3ZWB7-F1
#
_entry.id   AF-A0A7G3ZWB7-F1
#
_cell.length_a   1.000
_cell.length_b   1.000
_cell.length_c   1.000
_cell.angle_alpha   90.00
_cell.angle_beta   90.00
_cell.angle_gamma   90.00
#
_symmetry.space_group_name_H-M   'P 1'
#
loop_
_entity.id
_entity.type
_entity.pdbx_description
1 polymer ?
#
loop_
_entity_poly.entity_id
_entity_poly.type
_entity_poly.pdbx_seq_one_letter_code
_entity_poly.pdbx_strand_id
1 'polypeptide(L)'
;MNDITALLPHIKLRFNIEHPSYEDSYAFGYECALADVAEADNPFRKGTQQAEHWLEGWWDAIGGEEPLFELNAQEAAELSSEESAANDQEYCHKHGFLSLVIEISGAIAASALVGYQLFELVA
;
A
#
# COMPACT_ATOMS: atom_id res chain seq x y z
N MET A 1 -5.11 29.70 -5.90
CA MET A 1 -6.51 29.36 -5.60
C MET A 1 -6.46 27.95 -5.05
N ASN A 2 -6.63 27.77 -3.74
CA ASN A 2 -6.43 26.48 -3.08
C ASN A 2 -7.59 25.57 -3.46
N ASP A 3 -7.29 24.53 -4.22
CA ASP A 3 -8.31 23.61 -4.71
C ASP A 3 -8.79 22.72 -3.56
N ILE A 4 -9.88 23.11 -2.93
CA ILE A 4 -10.46 22.43 -1.76
C ILE A 4 -10.90 21.00 -2.12
N THR A 5 -11.14 20.74 -3.42
CA THR A 5 -11.50 19.41 -3.93
C THR A 5 -10.39 18.38 -3.80
N ALA A 6 -9.11 18.78 -3.81
CA ALA A 6 -7.98 17.90 -3.56
C ALA A 6 -7.75 17.64 -2.06
N LEU A 7 -8.16 18.58 -1.20
CA LEU A 7 -7.98 18.49 0.25
C LEU A 7 -9.06 17.67 0.94
N LEU A 8 -10.29 17.73 0.45
CA LEU A 8 -11.43 17.04 1.07
C LEU A 8 -11.24 15.52 1.19
N PRO A 9 -10.73 14.79 0.17
CA PRO A 9 -10.45 13.37 0.29
C PRO A 9 -9.39 13.08 1.36
N HIS A 10 -8.31 13.87 1.40
CA HIS A 10 -7.24 13.70 2.38
C HIS A 10 -7.73 13.92 3.81
N ILE A 11 -8.55 14.95 4.03
CA ILE A 11 -9.15 15.25 5.34
C ILE A 11 -10.13 14.14 5.76
N LYS A 12 -10.98 13.66 4.86
CA LYS A 12 -11.91 12.56 5.14
C LYS A 12 -11.17 11.27 5.52
N LEU A 13 -10.15 10.90 4.75
CA LEU A 13 -9.32 9.73 5.05
C LEU A 13 -8.67 9.85 6.43
N ARG A 14 -8.07 11.01 6.70
CA ARG A 14 -7.42 11.27 8.00
C ARG A 14 -8.42 11.19 9.16
N PHE A 15 -9.63 11.68 8.98
CA PHE A 15 -10.68 11.60 9.99
C PHE A 15 -11.10 10.15 10.26
N ASN A 16 -11.26 9.32 9.23
CA ASN A 16 -11.57 7.90 9.41
C ASN A 16 -10.44 7.11 10.09
N ILE A 17 -9.18 7.45 9.82
CA ILE A 17 -8.03 6.80 10.47
C ILE A 17 -7.87 7.25 11.93
N GLU A 18 -8.01 8.55 12.20
CA GLU A 18 -7.80 9.11 13.54
C GLU A 18 -9.02 8.92 14.47
N HIS A 19 -10.21 8.76 13.90
CA HIS A 19 -11.47 8.64 14.62
C HIS A 19 -12.34 7.50 14.05
N PRO A 20 -11.90 6.23 14.16
CA PRO A 20 -12.74 5.11 13.77
C PRO A 20 -14.02 5.10 14.61
N SER A 21 -15.10 4.63 14.01
CA SER A 21 -16.35 4.45 14.74
C SER A 21 -16.20 3.35 15.79
N TYR A 22 -17.14 3.30 16.73
CA TYR A 22 -17.13 2.26 17.76
C TYR A 22 -17.46 0.88 17.19
N GLU A 23 -18.33 0.84 16.19
CA GLU A 23 -18.62 -0.34 15.39
C GLU A 23 -17.37 -0.85 14.66
N ASP A 24 -16.62 0.03 13.99
CA ASP A 24 -15.35 -0.35 13.35
C ASP A 24 -14.31 -0.84 14.37
N SER A 25 -14.25 -0.20 15.53
CA SER A 25 -13.32 -0.59 16.60
C SER A 25 -13.65 -1.97 17.14
N TYR A 26 -14.94 -2.28 17.33
CA TYR A 26 -15.44 -3.59 17.71
C TYR A 26 -15.12 -4.65 16.66
N ALA A 27 -15.51 -4.41 15.39
CA ALA A 27 -15.32 -5.35 14.30
C ALA A 27 -13.83 -5.69 14.13
N PHE A 28 -12.96 -4.67 14.22
CA PHE A 28 -11.52 -4.86 14.17
C PHE A 28 -10.99 -5.71 15.33
N GLY A 29 -11.53 -5.56 16.54
CA GLY A 29 -11.18 -6.40 17.69
C GLY A 29 -11.58 -7.85 17.50
N TYR A 30 -12.79 -8.08 17.01
CA TYR A 30 -13.31 -9.40 16.69
C TYR A 30 -12.45 -10.10 15.61
N GLU A 31 -12.10 -9.40 14.53
CA GLU A 31 -11.20 -9.92 13.49
C GLU A 31 -9.79 -10.23 14.01
N CYS A 32 -9.24 -9.37 14.88
CA CYS A 32 -7.95 -9.59 15.52
C CYS A 32 -7.94 -10.88 16.34
N ALA A 33 -8.99 -11.15 17.12
CA ALA A 33 -9.10 -12.40 17.88
C ALA A 33 -9.17 -13.63 16.95
N LEU A 34 -9.95 -13.57 15.87
CA LEU A 34 -10.00 -14.64 14.87
C LEU A 34 -8.64 -14.91 14.20
N ALA A 35 -7.79 -13.89 14.11
CA ALA A 35 -6.44 -13.96 13.55
C ALA A 35 -5.35 -14.29 14.59
N ASP A 36 -5.72 -14.76 15.79
CA ASP A 36 -4.81 -15.08 16.90
C ASP A 36 -3.91 -13.90 17.36
N VAL A 37 -4.38 -12.66 17.19
CA VAL A 37 -3.70 -11.47 17.72
C VAL A 37 -3.93 -11.38 19.22
N ALA A 38 -2.88 -11.09 19.98
CA ALA A 38 -2.98 -11.00 21.44
C ALA A 38 -3.79 -9.77 21.88
N GLU A 39 -4.56 -9.90 22.97
CA GLU A 39 -5.30 -8.79 23.60
C GLU A 39 -4.40 -7.56 23.87
N ALA A 40 -3.14 -7.81 24.23
CA ALA A 40 -2.16 -6.76 24.54
C ALA A 40 -1.77 -5.90 23.33
N ASP A 41 -2.01 -6.38 22.12
CA ASP A 41 -1.70 -5.70 20.86
C ASP A 41 -2.84 -4.80 20.37
N ASN A 42 -3.82 -4.51 21.23
CA ASN A 42 -4.84 -3.50 20.97
C ASN A 42 -4.18 -2.18 20.52
N PRO A 43 -4.46 -1.68 19.30
CA PRO A 43 -3.81 -0.48 18.77
C PRO A 43 -4.30 0.81 19.44
N PHE A 44 -5.44 0.75 20.13
CA PHE A 44 -6.05 1.91 20.75
C PHE A 44 -5.43 2.19 22.11
N ARG A 45 -5.37 3.48 22.46
CA ARG A 45 -4.86 3.90 23.76
C ARG A 45 -5.78 3.37 24.87
N LYS A 46 -5.20 2.68 25.86
CA LYS A 46 -5.95 2.19 27.03
C LYS A 46 -6.80 3.28 27.70
N GLY A 47 -8.05 2.94 28.01
CA GLY A 47 -9.03 3.83 28.63
C GLY A 47 -9.80 4.74 27.67
N THR A 48 -9.58 4.64 26.36
CA THR A 48 -10.48 5.25 25.36
C THR A 48 -11.65 4.33 25.06
N GLN A 49 -12.79 4.88 24.61
CA GLN A 49 -13.96 4.06 24.26
C GLN A 49 -13.67 3.10 23.10
N GLN A 50 -12.84 3.50 22.14
CA GLN A 50 -12.41 2.62 21.05
C GLN A 50 -11.66 1.40 21.58
N ALA A 51 -10.79 1.58 22.59
CA ALA A 51 -10.05 0.46 23.18
C ALA A 51 -11.00 -0.53 23.88
N GLU A 52 -12.02 -0.02 24.59
CA GLU A 52 -13.03 -0.86 25.25
C GLU A 52 -13.88 -1.64 24.23
N HIS A 53 -14.36 -1.00 23.16
CA HIS A 53 -15.13 -1.67 22.12
C HIS A 53 -14.30 -2.69 21.33
N TRP A 54 -13.01 -2.40 21.07
CA TRP A 54 -12.11 -3.38 20.50
C TRP A 54 -11.94 -4.61 21.40
N LEU A 55 -11.80 -4.40 22.72
CA LEU A 55 -11.70 -5.50 23.68
C LEU A 55 -12.99 -6.32 23.73
N GLU A 56 -14.15 -5.67 23.67
CA GLU A 56 -15.46 -6.32 23.61
C GLU A 56 -15.53 -7.28 22.41
N GLY A 57 -15.23 -6.80 21.20
CA GLY A 57 -15.23 -7.64 20.01
C GLY A 57 -14.20 -8.78 20.08
N TRP A 58 -13.02 -8.49 20.62
CA TRP A 58 -11.96 -9.51 20.80
C TRP A 58 -12.43 -10.63 21.74
N TRP A 59 -13.05 -10.30 22.88
CA TRP A 59 -13.56 -11.27 23.83
C TRP A 59 -14.75 -12.07 23.29
N ASP A 60 -15.64 -11.45 22.53
CA ASP A 60 -16.76 -12.13 21.88
C ASP A 60 -16.27 -13.20 20.90
N ALA A 61 -15.29 -12.87 20.06
CA ALA A 61 -14.66 -13.81 19.12
C ALA A 61 -13.97 -14.98 19.83
N ILE A 62 -13.21 -14.72 20.90
CA ILE A 62 -12.58 -15.78 21.72
C ILE A 62 -13.64 -16.64 22.41
N GLY A 63 -14.78 -16.05 22.78
CA GLY A 63 -15.95 -16.75 23.31
C GLY A 63 -16.68 -17.61 22.28
N GLY A 64 -16.43 -17.39 20.98
CA GLY A 64 -17.13 -18.05 19.88
C GLY A 64 -18.55 -17.54 19.65
N GLU A 65 -18.86 -16.35 20.15
CA GLU A 65 -20.14 -15.66 19.92
C GLU A 65 -20.19 -15.10 18.50
N GLU A 66 -21.39 -14.96 17.91
CA GLU A 66 -21.53 -14.26 16.63
C GLU A 66 -21.26 -12.75 16.79
N PRO A 67 -20.63 -12.09 15.81
CA PRO A 67 -20.30 -10.68 15.92
C PRO A 67 -21.57 -9.81 16.00
N LEU A 68 -21.56 -8.82 16.89
CA LEU A 68 -22.67 -7.87 17.10
C LEU A 68 -22.99 -7.01 15.87
N PHE A 69 -21.97 -6.74 15.06
CA PHE A 69 -22.04 -5.92 13.85
C PHE A 69 -21.58 -6.72 12.64
N GLU A 70 -21.99 -6.29 11.44
CA GLU A 70 -21.45 -6.85 10.21
C GLU A 70 -19.96 -6.53 10.16
N LEU A 71 -19.12 -7.58 10.17
CA LEU A 71 -17.70 -7.40 9.89
C LEU A 71 -17.58 -6.76 8.51
N ASN A 72 -16.65 -5.82 8.35
CA ASN A 72 -16.35 -5.17 7.09
C ASN A 72 -15.70 -6.18 6.13
N ALA A 73 -16.48 -7.19 5.74
CA ALA A 73 -16.28 -7.93 4.52
C ALA A 73 -16.52 -6.91 3.41
N GLN A 74 -15.47 -6.18 3.06
CA GLN A 74 -15.41 -5.54 1.77
C GLN A 74 -15.52 -6.66 0.74
N GLU A 75 -16.77 -6.90 0.34
CA GLU A 75 -17.20 -7.64 -0.82
C GLU A 75 -16.68 -9.09 -0.90
N ALA A 76 -17.47 -10.03 -0.36
CA ALA A 76 -17.59 -11.36 -0.98
C ALA A 76 -18.22 -11.31 -2.40
N ALA A 77 -18.30 -10.12 -3.00
CA ALA A 77 -18.89 -9.82 -4.29
C ALA A 77 -17.90 -8.99 -5.13
N GLU A 78 -16.76 -9.59 -5.48
CA GLU A 78 -16.10 -9.48 -6.81
C GLU A 78 -14.76 -10.23 -6.81
N LEU A 79 -14.80 -11.56 -6.67
CA LEU A 79 -13.67 -12.45 -7.02
C LEU A 79 -13.44 -12.53 -8.55
N SER A 80 -13.72 -11.46 -9.31
CA SER A 80 -13.69 -11.50 -10.78
C SER A 80 -13.14 -10.25 -11.45
N SER A 81 -12.11 -9.63 -10.88
CA SER A 81 -11.06 -9.05 -11.72
C SER A 81 -9.71 -9.19 -11.03
N GLU A 82 -8.68 -9.52 -11.80
CA GLU A 82 -7.30 -9.39 -11.35
C GLU A 82 -7.04 -7.90 -11.10
N GLU A 83 -7.45 -7.39 -9.93
CA GLU A 83 -7.15 -6.04 -9.52
C GLU A 83 -5.64 -5.94 -9.28
N SER A 84 -4.95 -5.43 -10.29
CA SER A 84 -3.56 -5.01 -10.20
C SER A 84 -3.46 -3.99 -9.06
N ALA A 85 -2.70 -4.33 -8.02
CA ALA A 85 -2.45 -3.41 -6.93
C ALA A 85 -1.75 -2.15 -7.48
N ALA A 86 -1.95 -0.98 -6.87
CA ALA A 86 -1.36 0.27 -7.37
C ALA A 86 0.19 0.21 -7.47
N ASN A 87 0.82 -0.70 -6.73
CA ASN A 87 2.25 -1.00 -6.72
C ASN A 87 2.66 -2.16 -7.66
N ASP A 88 1.73 -2.86 -8.31
CA ASP A 88 2.01 -3.93 -9.28
C ASP A 88 2.48 -3.38 -10.64
N GLN A 89 2.77 -2.07 -10.72
CA GLN A 89 3.42 -1.50 -11.88
C GLN A 89 4.85 -2.05 -11.99
N GLU A 90 5.03 -3.03 -12.88
CA GLU A 90 6.38 -3.40 -13.34
C GLU A 90 7.06 -2.16 -13.92
N TYR A 91 8.30 -1.91 -13.49
CA TYR A 91 9.16 -0.89 -14.08
C TYR A 91 9.45 -1.25 -15.54
N CYS A 92 8.56 -0.82 -16.44
CA CYS A 92 8.78 -0.93 -17.87
C CYS A 92 9.90 0.06 -18.26
N HIS A 93 11.13 -0.45 -18.40
CA HIS A 93 12.19 0.31 -19.03
C HIS A 93 11.87 0.48 -20.52
N LYS A 94 11.11 1.53 -20.86
CA LYS A 94 10.77 1.84 -22.25
C LYS A 94 12.04 2.34 -22.95
N HIS A 95 12.77 1.43 -23.61
CA HIS A 95 13.79 1.82 -24.58
C HIS A 95 13.10 2.49 -25.78
N GLY A 96 12.94 3.81 -25.71
CA GLY A 96 12.50 4.60 -26.85
C GLY A 96 13.56 4.59 -27.96
N PHE A 97 13.14 4.84 -29.20
CA PHE A 97 14.03 4.94 -30.36
C PHE A 97 15.22 5.89 -30.12
N LEU A 98 15.00 7.00 -29.42
CA LEU A 98 16.08 7.94 -29.05
C LEU A 98 17.11 7.34 -28.08
N SER A 99 16.68 6.51 -27.13
CA SER A 99 17.59 5.82 -26.21
C SER A 99 18.47 4.84 -26.97
N LEU A 100 17.90 4.09 -27.91
CA LEU A 100 18.64 3.18 -28.80
C LEU A 100 19.68 3.93 -29.65
N VAL A 101 19.31 5.08 -30.23
CA VAL A 101 20.22 5.89 -31.04
C VAL A 101 21.38 6.44 -30.20
N ILE A 102 21.11 6.92 -28.99
CA ILE A 102 22.14 7.43 -28.07
C ILE A 102 23.10 6.31 -27.68
N GLU A 103 22.59 5.13 -27.37
CA GLU A 103 23.38 3.97 -26.96
C GLU A 103 24.33 3.50 -28.09
N ILE A 104 23.79 3.28 -29.29
CA ILE A 104 24.59 2.86 -30.45
C ILE A 104 25.63 3.92 -30.81
N SER A 105 25.23 5.19 -30.84
CA SER A 105 26.13 6.29 -31.20
C SER A 105 27.26 6.45 -30.16
N GLY A 106 26.94 6.31 -28.87
CA GLY A 106 27.91 6.35 -27.79
C GLY A 106 28.92 5.20 -27.88
N ALA A 107 28.45 3.97 -28.14
CA ALA A 107 29.32 2.81 -28.30
C ALA A 107 30.29 2.97 -29.50
N ILE A 108 29.80 3.48 -30.63
CA ILE A 108 30.63 3.74 -31.82
C ILE A 108 31.67 4.83 -31.52
N ALA A 109 31.26 5.94 -30.90
CA ALA A 109 32.15 7.05 -30.58
C ALA A 109 33.28 6.62 -29.62
N ALA A 110 32.95 5.86 -28.57
CA ALA A 110 33.93 5.33 -27.63
C ALA A 110 34.90 4.36 -28.32
N SER A 111 34.38 3.46 -29.18
CA SER A 111 35.19 2.51 -29.94
C SER A 111 36.16 3.21 -30.90
N ALA A 112 35.70 4.26 -31.58
CA ALA A 112 36.54 5.05 -32.47
C ALA A 112 37.64 5.81 -31.70
N LEU A 113 37.31 6.37 -30.54
CA LEU A 113 38.29 7.07 -29.69
C LEU A 113 39.40 6.12 -29.22
N VAL A 114 39.03 4.95 -28.69
CA VAL A 114 39.99 3.93 -28.25
C VAL A 114 40.80 3.40 -29.43
N GLY A 115 40.15 3.17 -30.58
CA GLY A 115 40.82 2.75 -31.81
C GLY A 115 41.85 3.78 -32.28
N TYR A 116 41.51 5.08 -32.25
CA TYR A 116 42.43 6.16 -32.59
C TYR A 116 43.65 6.19 -31.67
N GLN A 117 43.45 6.05 -30.35
CA GLN A 117 44.55 6.00 -29.38
C GLN A 117 45.50 4.83 -29.63
N LEU A 118 44.99 3.66 -30.01
CA LEU A 118 45.83 2.51 -30.38
C LEU A 118 46.59 2.73 -31.69
N PHE A 119 45.96 3.38 -32.67
CA PHE A 119 46.64 3.73 -33.93
C PHE A 119 47.80 4.71 -33.72
N GLU A 120 47.62 5.76 -32.92
CA GLU A 120 48.72 6.67 -32.58
C GLU A 120 49.82 6.03 -31.74
N LEU A 121 49.53 4.97 -30.97
CA LEU A 121 50.54 4.27 -30.18
C LEU A 121 51.49 3.41 -31.04
N VAL A 122 51.01 2.94 -32.20
CA VAL A 122 51.77 2.09 -33.13
C VAL A 122 52.49 2.90 -34.22
N ALA A 123 51.95 4.07 -34.58
CA ALA A 123 52.54 5.00 -35.55
C ALA A 123 53.70 5.82 -34.94
#